data_AF-A0A0K2VG35-F1
#
_entry.id   AF-A0A0K2VG35-F1
#
_cell.length_a   1.000
_cell.length_b   1.000
_cell.length_c   1.000
_cell.angle_alpha   90.00
_cell.angle_beta   90.00
_cell.angle_gamma   90.00
#
_symmetry.space_group_name_H-M   'P 1'
#
loop_
_entity.id
_entity.type
_entity.pdbx_description
1 polymer ?
#
loop_
_entity_poly.entity_id
_entity_poly.type
_entity_poly.pdbx_seq_one_letter_code
_entity_poly.pdbx_strand_id
1 'polypeptide(L)'
;MLSCIKKSLIRIHDYSRFSNTALSLPSDLHELLEEPSSNYWLPKFRYYLQNLDDKNKQSWRITTLDFILKLRQILEYDKLESSQKFMNEKLQNIVNERNQLIGELYSEFLKSDCLHPIAMSSAFNRERLLALCRDIMNKGAPRLFNEKFDDELEKRRRLYTILNEALNDFSVWQKMEKLYEKYIRTNPSPSGALAVLLSIL
;
A
#
# COMPACT_ATOMS: atom_id res chain seq x y z
N MET A 1 -22.52 -27.88 10.98
CA MET A 1 -23.27 -27.42 9.81
C MET A 1 -22.61 -26.17 9.25
N LEU A 2 -22.05 -26.33 8.05
CA LEU A 2 -21.61 -25.34 7.06
C LEU A 2 -20.56 -24.28 7.46
N SER A 3 -19.31 -24.70 7.27
CA SER A 3 -18.17 -23.90 6.86
C SER A 3 -18.53 -22.99 5.68
N CYS A 4 -18.49 -21.67 5.87
CA CYS A 4 -18.46 -20.71 4.78
C CYS A 4 -17.01 -20.22 4.61
N ILE A 5 -16.34 -20.90 3.68
CA ILE A 5 -15.11 -20.47 3.02
C ILE A 5 -15.34 -19.06 2.48
N LYS A 6 -14.79 -18.04 3.14
CA LYS A 6 -14.61 -16.72 2.54
C LYS A 6 -13.58 -16.90 1.43
N LYS A 7 -14.07 -17.04 0.20
CA LYS A 7 -13.30 -16.80 -1.01
C LYS A 7 -12.78 -15.36 -0.94
N SER A 8 -11.54 -15.22 -0.51
CA SER A 8 -10.73 -14.06 -0.88
C SER A 8 -10.85 -13.92 -2.39
N LEU A 9 -11.22 -12.73 -2.83
CA LEU A 9 -11.22 -12.30 -4.21
C LEU A 9 -9.74 -12.23 -4.68
N ILE A 10 -9.11 -13.39 -4.80
CA ILE A 10 -7.91 -13.55 -5.60
C ILE A 10 -8.39 -13.32 -7.02
N ARG A 11 -8.13 -12.12 -7.55
CA ARG A 11 -8.09 -11.95 -8.99
C ARG A 11 -7.07 -12.96 -9.48
N ILE A 12 -7.57 -14.07 -10.04
CA ILE A 12 -6.79 -14.93 -10.91
C ILE A 12 -6.57 -14.07 -12.16
N HIS A 13 -5.57 -13.19 -12.10
CA HIS A 13 -5.00 -12.60 -13.29
C HIS A 13 -4.45 -13.77 -14.10
N ASP A 14 -4.86 -13.84 -15.37
CA ASP A 14 -4.26 -14.72 -16.37
C ASP A 14 -2.72 -14.60 -16.32
N TYR A 15 -2.07 -15.56 -15.67
CA TYR A 15 -0.60 -15.68 -15.60
C TYR A 15 0.04 -16.07 -16.95
N SER A 16 -0.74 -16.15 -18.02
CA SER A 16 -0.33 -16.69 -19.33
C SER A 16 0.32 -15.66 -20.26
N ARG A 17 0.57 -14.42 -19.81
CA ARG A 17 1.28 -13.38 -20.59
C ARG A 17 2.46 -12.73 -19.88
N PHE A 18 3.12 -13.43 -18.95
CA PHE A 18 4.47 -13.04 -18.57
C PHE A 18 5.42 -13.47 -19.68
N SER A 19 5.58 -12.58 -20.66
CA SER A 19 6.70 -12.60 -21.58
C SER A 19 7.99 -12.77 -20.75
N ASN A 20 8.89 -13.63 -21.23
CA ASN A 20 10.24 -13.91 -20.70
C ASN A 20 11.17 -12.67 -20.71
N THR A 21 10.67 -11.47 -20.41
CA THR A 21 11.54 -10.38 -20.00
C THR A 21 12.07 -10.77 -18.64
N ALA A 22 13.37 -11.08 -18.59
CA ALA A 22 14.07 -11.29 -17.34
C ALA A 22 13.68 -10.15 -16.40
N LEU A 23 12.95 -10.46 -15.31
CA LEU A 23 12.51 -9.49 -14.31
C LEU A 23 13.77 -8.81 -13.76
N SER A 24 14.15 -7.68 -14.35
CA SER A 24 15.25 -6.87 -13.86
C SER A 24 14.92 -6.42 -12.45
N LEU A 25 15.96 -6.28 -11.63
CA LEU A 25 15.80 -5.71 -10.30
C LEU A 25 15.29 -4.26 -10.46
N PRO A 26 14.18 -3.86 -9.80
CA PRO A 26 13.65 -2.52 -9.90
C PRO A 26 14.67 -1.50 -9.40
N SER A 27 14.85 -0.43 -10.16
CA SER A 27 15.87 0.59 -9.94
C SER A 27 15.62 1.43 -8.68
N ASP A 28 14.35 1.61 -8.32
CA ASP A 28 13.94 2.37 -7.13
C ASP A 28 12.73 1.75 -6.41
N LEU A 29 12.38 2.32 -5.25
CA LEU A 29 11.27 1.83 -4.43
C LEU A 29 9.93 2.01 -5.13
N HIS A 30 9.79 3.03 -5.98
CA HIS A 30 8.54 3.29 -6.69
C HIS A 30 8.27 2.16 -7.70
N GLU A 31 9.27 1.79 -8.48
CA GLU A 31 9.25 0.69 -9.44
C GLU A 31 9.05 -0.67 -8.75
N LEU A 32 9.65 -0.87 -7.55
CA LEU A 32 9.40 -2.07 -6.74
C LEU A 32 7.91 -2.25 -6.40
N LEU A 33 7.23 -1.14 -6.10
CA LEU A 33 5.84 -1.13 -5.64
C LEU A 33 4.84 -1.05 -6.79
N GLU A 34 5.30 -1.04 -8.04
CA GLU A 34 4.47 -1.11 -9.24
C GLU A 34 4.33 -2.56 -9.71
N GLU A 35 3.15 -2.92 -10.23
CA GLU A 35 2.98 -4.19 -10.92
C GLU A 35 3.67 -4.13 -12.30
N PRO A 36 4.35 -5.20 -12.75
CA PRO A 36 4.40 -6.54 -12.15
C PRO A 36 5.56 -6.79 -11.18
N SER A 37 6.50 -5.84 -11.05
CA SER A 37 7.72 -5.95 -10.26
C SER A 37 7.47 -6.36 -8.81
N SER A 38 6.37 -5.87 -8.23
CA SER A 38 5.92 -6.18 -6.88
C SER A 38 5.76 -7.69 -6.63
N ASN A 39 5.25 -8.46 -7.59
CA ASN A 39 4.93 -9.88 -7.37
C ASN A 39 6.16 -10.75 -7.08
N TYR A 40 7.33 -10.38 -7.62
CA TYR A 40 8.56 -11.15 -7.46
C TYR A 40 9.54 -10.52 -6.48
N TRP A 41 9.72 -9.20 -6.54
CA TRP A 41 10.75 -8.51 -5.77
C TRP A 41 10.28 -8.05 -4.39
N LEU A 42 8.99 -7.71 -4.23
CA LEU A 42 8.45 -7.26 -2.94
C LEU A 42 8.58 -8.32 -1.85
N PRO A 43 8.29 -9.63 -2.07
CA PRO A 43 8.50 -10.65 -1.04
C PRO A 43 9.97 -10.77 -0.60
N LYS A 44 10.91 -10.65 -1.53
CA LYS A 44 12.34 -10.67 -1.23
C LYS A 44 12.78 -9.46 -0.42
N PHE A 45 12.29 -8.27 -0.79
CA PHE A 45 12.56 -7.05 -0.03
C PHE A 45 11.93 -7.12 1.37
N ARG A 46 10.71 -7.64 1.50
CA ARG A 46 10.05 -7.86 2.80
C ARG A 46 10.85 -8.81 3.69
N TYR A 47 11.37 -9.90 3.14
CA TYR A 47 12.27 -10.82 3.84
C TYR A 47 13.56 -10.13 4.29
N TYR A 48 14.15 -9.28 3.44
CA TYR A 48 15.30 -8.46 3.82
C TYR A 48 15.00 -7.54 5.01
N LEU A 49 13.87 -6.83 4.99
CA LEU A 49 13.44 -5.97 6.10
C LEU A 49 13.22 -6.78 7.38
N GLN A 50 12.59 -7.96 7.28
CA GLN A 50 12.38 -8.86 8.41
C GLN A 50 13.68 -9.29 9.06
N ASN A 51 14.68 -9.69 8.28
CA ASN A 51 15.99 -10.04 8.82
C ASN A 51 16.67 -8.87 9.53
N LEU A 52 16.49 -7.63 9.07
CA LEU A 52 17.00 -6.44 9.75
C LEU A 52 16.26 -6.17 11.06
N ASP A 53 14.96 -6.37 11.06
CA ASP A 53 14.09 -6.22 12.22
C ASP A 53 14.45 -7.26 13.30
N ASP A 54 14.58 -8.54 12.93
CA ASP A 54 15.00 -9.62 13.84
C ASP A 54 16.39 -9.37 14.42
N LYS A 55 17.36 -8.99 13.58
CA LYS A 55 18.74 -8.69 14.03
C LYS A 55 18.81 -7.52 15.00
N ASN A 56 18.01 -6.47 14.77
CA ASN A 56 18.03 -5.26 15.58
C ASN A 56 17.00 -5.29 16.73
N LYS A 57 16.21 -6.36 16.84
CA LYS A 57 15.06 -6.45 17.77
C LYS A 57 14.11 -5.26 17.63
N GLN A 58 13.83 -4.89 16.39
CA GLN A 58 12.90 -3.84 15.99
C GLN A 58 11.86 -4.46 15.06
N SER A 59 10.72 -3.79 14.85
CA SER A 59 9.65 -4.31 13.96
C SER A 59 9.01 -3.21 13.10
N TRP A 60 9.58 -2.00 13.12
CA TRP A 60 8.98 -0.86 12.44
C TRP A 60 9.15 -0.94 10.92
N ARG A 61 10.14 -1.65 10.38
CA ARG A 61 10.43 -1.61 8.93
C ARG A 61 9.35 -2.33 8.15
N ILE A 62 8.99 -3.55 8.55
CA ILE A 62 7.89 -4.27 7.92
C ILE A 62 6.58 -3.49 8.11
N THR A 63 6.30 -3.02 9.32
CA THR A 63 5.08 -2.26 9.60
C THR A 63 4.98 -1.00 8.72
N THR A 64 6.08 -0.27 8.51
CA THR A 64 6.10 0.88 7.61
C THR A 64 5.86 0.49 6.16
N LEU A 65 6.44 -0.63 5.69
CA LEU A 65 6.17 -1.12 4.33
C LEU A 65 4.69 -1.51 4.16
N ASP A 66 4.14 -2.25 5.12
CA ASP A 66 2.75 -2.69 5.10
C ASP A 66 1.78 -1.47 5.15
N PHE A 67 2.13 -0.42 5.90
CA PHE A 67 1.41 0.85 5.90
C PHE A 67 1.41 1.53 4.51
N ILE A 68 2.58 1.63 3.86
CA ILE A 68 2.73 2.21 2.51
C ILE A 68 1.88 1.42 1.51
N LEU A 69 1.95 0.09 1.55
CA LEU A 69 1.18 -0.78 0.66
C LEU A 69 -0.33 -0.60 0.86
N LYS A 70 -0.78 -0.50 2.12
CA LYS A 70 -2.18 -0.27 2.46
C LYS A 70 -2.67 1.09 1.94
N LEU A 71 -1.87 2.15 2.09
CA LEU A 71 -2.20 3.47 1.54
C LEU A 71 -2.34 3.41 0.01
N ARG A 72 -1.38 2.80 -0.69
CA ARG A 72 -1.42 2.64 -2.16
C ARG A 72 -2.68 1.87 -2.58
N GLN A 73 -2.98 0.77 -1.90
CA GLN A 73 -4.18 -0.02 -2.18
C GLN A 73 -5.46 0.83 -2.04
N ILE A 74 -5.59 1.64 -0.98
CA ILE A 74 -6.74 2.53 -0.80
C ILE A 74 -6.82 3.59 -1.91
N LEU A 75 -5.68 4.16 -2.33
CA LEU A 75 -5.62 5.14 -3.43
C LEU A 75 -6.03 4.54 -4.78
N GLU A 76 -5.83 3.24 -5.02
CA GLU A 76 -6.30 2.58 -6.24
C GLU A 76 -7.83 2.58 -6.34
N TYR A 77 -8.54 2.53 -5.21
CA TYR A 77 -10.00 2.65 -5.20
C TYR A 77 -10.46 4.02 -5.72
N ASP A 78 -9.67 5.10 -5.61
CA ASP A 78 -10.03 6.39 -6.21
C ASP A 78 -10.13 6.30 -7.74
N LYS A 79 -9.19 5.60 -8.35
CA LYS A 79 -9.15 5.36 -9.81
C LYS A 79 -10.33 4.47 -10.23
N LEU A 80 -10.64 3.44 -9.44
CA LEU A 80 -11.75 2.54 -9.70
C LEU A 80 -13.11 3.22 -9.56
N GLU A 81 -13.30 4.02 -8.51
CA GLU A 81 -14.53 4.79 -8.30
C GLU A 81 -14.71 5.87 -9.38
N SER A 82 -13.63 6.51 -9.84
CA SER A 82 -13.71 7.55 -10.90
C SER A 82 -14.01 6.98 -12.29
N SER A 83 -13.65 5.71 -12.54
CA SER A 83 -13.90 5.04 -13.82
C SER A 83 -15.29 4.39 -13.92
N GLN A 84 -15.95 4.12 -12.79
CA GLN A 84 -17.26 3.48 -12.77
C GLN A 84 -18.41 4.48 -12.74
N LYS A 85 -18.79 4.97 -13.92
CA LYS A 85 -19.86 5.96 -14.04
C LYS A 85 -21.30 5.42 -13.87
N PHE A 86 -21.57 4.10 -13.92
CA PHE A 86 -22.96 3.62 -14.12
C PHE A 86 -23.38 2.27 -13.48
N MET A 87 -22.73 1.74 -12.45
CA MET A 87 -23.17 0.47 -11.80
C MET A 87 -23.22 0.58 -10.28
N ASN A 88 -24.40 0.90 -9.73
CA ASN A 88 -24.62 1.16 -8.29
C ASN A 88 -24.11 0.03 -7.38
N GLU A 89 -24.33 -1.24 -7.75
CA GLU A 89 -23.90 -2.39 -6.93
C GLU A 89 -22.38 -2.57 -6.91
N LYS A 90 -21.73 -2.43 -8.08
CA LYS A 90 -20.27 -2.55 -8.19
C LYS A 90 -19.56 -1.39 -7.47
N LEU A 91 -20.12 -0.19 -7.55
CA LEU A 91 -19.63 0.97 -6.82
C LEU A 91 -19.78 0.77 -5.30
N GLN A 92 -20.91 0.26 -4.83
CA GLN A 92 -21.10 -0.02 -3.41
C GLN A 92 -20.07 -1.03 -2.89
N ASN A 93 -19.77 -2.09 -3.65
CA ASN A 93 -18.75 -3.07 -3.27
C ASN A 93 -17.37 -2.43 -3.16
N ILE A 94 -17.00 -1.59 -4.11
CA ILE A 94 -15.73 -0.82 -4.10
C ILE A 94 -15.64 0.08 -2.87
N VAL A 95 -16.70 0.83 -2.57
CA VAL A 95 -16.76 1.70 -1.39
C VAL A 95 -16.66 0.90 -0.09
N ASN A 96 -17.33 -0.25 -0.01
CA ASN A 96 -17.29 -1.12 1.16
C ASN A 96 -15.88 -1.69 1.39
N GLU A 97 -15.24 -2.19 0.34
CA GLU A 97 -13.86 -2.70 0.41
C GLU A 97 -12.87 -1.60 0.81
N ARG A 98 -12.98 -0.40 0.21
CA ARG A 98 -12.17 0.76 0.59
C ARG A 98 -12.34 1.10 2.07
N ASN A 99 -13.58 1.17 2.55
CA ASN A 99 -13.85 1.49 3.95
C ASN A 99 -13.34 0.41 4.90
N GLN A 100 -13.39 -0.86 4.50
CA GLN A 100 -12.75 -1.94 5.25
C GLN A 100 -11.23 -1.70 5.37
N LEU A 101 -10.56 -1.40 4.26
CA LEU A 101 -9.11 -1.12 4.26
C LEU A 101 -8.76 0.11 5.11
N ILE A 102 -9.61 1.14 5.12
CA ILE A 102 -9.46 2.31 6.00
C ILE A 102 -9.60 1.92 7.48
N GLY A 103 -10.53 1.00 7.80
CA GLY A 103 -10.67 0.45 9.15
C GLY A 103 -9.43 -0.33 9.60
N GLU A 104 -8.87 -1.15 8.72
CA GLU A 104 -7.60 -1.86 8.95
C GLU A 104 -6.44 -0.88 9.11
N LEU A 105 -6.34 0.13 8.25
CA LEU A 105 -5.33 1.19 8.34
C LEU A 105 -5.36 1.87 9.72
N TYR A 106 -6.57 2.18 10.19
CA TYR A 106 -6.78 2.81 11.49
C TYR A 106 -6.35 1.91 12.65
N SER A 107 -6.85 0.66 12.67
CA SER A 107 -6.65 -0.25 13.79
C SER A 107 -5.20 -0.72 13.90
N GLU A 108 -4.52 -0.96 12.78
CA GLU A 108 -3.18 -1.52 12.74
C GLU A 108 -2.08 -0.46 12.95
N PHE A 109 -2.24 0.75 12.40
CA PHE A 109 -1.14 1.72 12.30
C PHE A 109 -1.35 3.04 13.04
N LEU A 110 -2.61 3.45 13.23
CA LEU A 110 -2.93 4.80 13.69
C LEU A 110 -3.44 4.86 15.13
N LYS A 111 -4.23 3.87 15.56
CA LYS A 111 -4.82 3.81 16.91
C LYS A 111 -3.74 3.99 17.99
N SER A 112 -4.04 4.73 19.05
CA SER A 112 -3.07 5.04 20.12
C SER A 112 -2.47 3.80 20.79
N ASP A 113 -3.21 2.70 20.83
CA ASP A 113 -2.79 1.43 21.45
C ASP A 113 -2.14 0.46 20.45
N CYS A 114 -1.82 0.90 19.23
CA CYS A 114 -1.19 0.02 18.26
C CYS A 114 0.24 -0.30 18.70
N LEU A 115 0.65 -1.55 18.44
CA LEU A 115 1.95 -2.05 18.87
C LEU A 115 3.11 -1.27 18.21
N HIS A 116 2.90 -0.81 16.97
CA HIS A 116 3.89 -0.18 16.12
C HIS A 116 3.33 1.07 15.44
N PRO A 117 3.22 2.20 16.18
CA PRO A 117 2.70 3.43 15.60
C PRO A 117 3.62 3.96 14.51
N ILE A 118 3.05 4.29 13.36
CA ILE A 118 3.79 4.89 12.27
C ILE A 118 4.19 6.32 12.62
N ALA A 119 5.50 6.59 12.68
CA ALA A 119 6.03 7.93 12.85
C ALA A 119 5.85 8.73 11.54
N MET A 120 4.96 9.72 11.56
CA MET A 120 4.79 10.69 10.48
C MET A 120 5.57 11.98 10.82
N SER A 121 6.03 12.71 9.80
CA SER A 121 6.82 13.94 9.99
C SER A 121 6.00 15.04 10.67
N SER A 122 4.71 15.12 10.34
CA SER A 122 3.80 16.13 10.86
C SER A 122 2.76 15.48 11.78
N ALA A 123 2.77 15.87 13.05
CA ALA A 123 1.73 15.49 14.01
C ALA A 123 0.34 15.93 13.53
N PHE A 124 0.26 17.09 12.89
CA PHE A 124 -0.96 17.61 12.27
C PHE A 124 -1.49 16.69 11.16
N ASN A 125 -0.63 16.17 10.27
CA ASN A 125 -1.06 15.25 9.23
C ASN A 125 -1.53 13.92 9.81
N ARG A 126 -0.84 13.42 10.85
CA ARG A 126 -1.27 12.22 11.58
C ARG A 126 -2.64 12.40 12.20
N GLU A 127 -2.88 13.55 12.85
CA GLU A 127 -4.15 13.85 13.51
C GLU A 127 -5.30 14.02 12.48
N ARG A 128 -5.03 14.67 11.34
CA ARG A 128 -5.99 14.74 10.22
C ARG A 128 -6.36 13.38 9.66
N LEU A 129 -5.37 12.52 9.41
CA LEU A 129 -5.61 11.16 8.93
C LEU A 129 -6.41 10.34 9.96
N LEU A 130 -6.04 10.44 11.24
CA LEU A 130 -6.74 9.80 12.35
C LEU A 130 -8.21 10.22 12.45
N ALA A 131 -8.48 11.53 12.42
CA ALA A 131 -9.82 12.08 12.49
C ALA A 131 -10.67 11.56 11.32
N LEU A 132 -10.09 11.55 10.13
CA LEU A 132 -10.77 11.10 8.93
C LEU A 132 -11.11 9.60 8.96
N CYS A 133 -10.15 8.75 9.35
CA CYS A 133 -10.41 7.33 9.50
C CYS A 133 -11.50 7.06 10.55
N ARG A 134 -11.48 7.78 11.67
CA ARG A 134 -12.48 7.68 12.73
C ARG A 134 -13.87 8.08 12.23
N ASP A 135 -13.97 9.16 11.46
CA ASP A 135 -15.23 9.62 10.87
C ASP A 135 -15.83 8.57 9.92
N ILE A 136 -14.99 7.94 9.09
CA ILE A 136 -15.44 6.87 8.17
C ILE A 136 -15.91 5.65 8.96
N MET A 137 -15.20 5.26 10.02
CA MET A 137 -15.59 4.14 10.87
C MET A 137 -16.89 4.39 11.65
N ASN A 138 -17.05 5.60 12.19
CA ASN A 138 -18.22 5.96 13.01
C ASN A 138 -19.51 6.07 12.18
N LYS A 139 -19.41 6.47 10.92
CA LYS A 139 -20.57 6.60 10.03
C LYS A 139 -21.09 5.26 9.51
N GLY A 140 -20.33 4.17 9.66
CA GLY A 140 -20.62 2.90 9.01
C GLY A 140 -20.52 3.00 7.49
N ALA A 141 -20.86 1.92 6.77
CA ALA A 141 -20.92 1.97 5.30
C ALA A 141 -21.91 3.08 4.86
N PRO A 142 -21.51 4.01 3.95
CA PRO A 142 -22.36 5.10 3.51
C PRO A 142 -23.72 4.56 3.04
N ARG A 143 -24.80 5.06 3.62
CA ARG A 143 -26.11 4.95 3.01
C ARG A 143 -26.12 5.95 1.86
N LEU A 144 -25.82 5.49 0.64
CA LEU A 144 -25.67 6.29 -0.59
C LEU A 144 -26.85 7.22 -0.93
N PHE A 145 -27.94 7.24 -0.15
CA PHE A 145 -29.21 7.81 -0.55
C PHE A 145 -29.66 9.06 0.22
N ASN A 146 -28.96 9.49 1.29
CA ASN A 146 -29.46 10.57 2.15
C ASN A 146 -28.57 11.81 2.31
N GLU A 147 -27.32 11.80 1.82
CA GLU A 147 -26.47 12.99 1.86
C GLU A 147 -26.44 13.71 0.51
N LYS A 148 -26.30 15.05 0.53
CA LYS A 148 -26.16 15.84 -0.69
C LYS A 148 -24.91 15.37 -1.43
N PHE A 149 -25.07 15.07 -2.71
CA PHE A 149 -24.01 14.53 -3.57
C PHE A 149 -22.71 15.37 -3.53
N ASP A 150 -22.83 16.70 -3.49
CA ASP A 150 -21.68 17.62 -3.46
C ASP A 150 -20.86 17.49 -2.17
N ASP A 151 -21.50 17.26 -1.03
CA ASP A 151 -20.81 17.12 0.26
C ASP A 151 -20.00 15.81 0.32
N GLU A 152 -20.52 14.73 -0.26
CA GLU A 152 -19.84 13.43 -0.30
C GLU A 152 -18.66 13.42 -1.28
N LEU A 153 -18.80 14.06 -2.45
CA LEU A 153 -17.70 14.21 -3.40
C LEU A 153 -16.53 14.99 -2.79
N GLU A 154 -16.82 16.07 -2.06
CA GLU A 154 -15.81 16.89 -1.41
C GLU A 154 -15.11 16.15 -0.26
N LYS A 155 -15.87 15.43 0.58
CA LYS A 155 -15.28 14.56 1.62
C LYS A 155 -14.37 13.49 1.00
N ARG A 156 -14.80 12.88 -0.10
CA ARG A 156 -14.01 11.89 -0.83
C ARG A 156 -12.70 12.49 -1.35
N ARG A 157 -12.74 13.67 -1.97
CA ARG A 157 -11.52 14.36 -2.42
C ARG A 157 -10.57 14.60 -1.25
N ARG A 158 -11.09 15.12 -0.13
CA ARG A 158 -10.30 15.36 1.09
C ARG A 158 -9.64 14.08 1.63
N LEU A 159 -10.35 12.97 1.63
CA LEU A 159 -9.80 11.65 1.98
C LEU A 159 -8.57 11.32 1.12
N TYR A 160 -8.71 11.37 -0.20
CA TYR A 160 -7.61 11.00 -1.10
C TYR A 160 -6.45 12.00 -1.04
N THR A 161 -6.72 13.29 -0.85
CA THR A 161 -5.68 14.29 -0.61
C THR A 161 -4.86 13.95 0.64
N ILE A 162 -5.52 13.67 1.77
CA ILE A 162 -4.83 13.35 3.03
C ILE A 162 -4.06 12.02 2.93
N LEU A 163 -4.62 11.00 2.28
CA LEU A 163 -3.92 9.74 2.04
C LEU A 163 -2.68 9.93 1.17
N ASN A 164 -2.78 10.76 0.13
CA ASN A 164 -1.64 11.07 -0.73
C ASN A 164 -0.58 11.90 0.00
N GLU A 165 -0.98 12.86 0.84
CA GLU A 165 -0.07 13.58 1.74
C GLU A 165 0.66 12.62 2.70
N ALA A 166 -0.05 11.64 3.25
CA ALA A 166 0.53 10.64 4.16
C ALA A 166 1.48 9.67 3.43
N LEU A 167 1.15 9.27 2.20
CA LEU A 167 2.00 8.40 1.38
C LEU A 167 3.32 9.10 1.00
N ASN A 168 3.25 10.39 0.73
CA ASN A 168 4.41 11.23 0.40
C ASN A 168 5.07 11.85 1.64
N ASP A 169 4.72 11.42 2.85
CA ASP A 169 5.35 11.91 4.07
C ASP A 169 6.83 11.52 4.08
N PHE A 170 7.70 12.53 4.19
CA PHE A 170 9.15 12.37 4.10
C PHE A 170 9.71 11.34 5.09
N SER A 171 9.20 11.30 6.33
CA SER A 171 9.68 10.37 7.36
C SER A 171 9.30 8.92 7.08
N VAL A 172 8.18 8.70 6.37
CA VAL A 172 7.72 7.37 5.98
C VAL A 172 8.47 6.92 4.73
N TRP A 173 8.45 7.73 3.68
CA TRP A 173 8.97 7.36 2.37
C TRP A 173 10.50 7.32 2.32
N GLN A 174 11.19 8.37 2.78
CA GLN A 174 12.63 8.48 2.65
C GLN A 174 13.37 7.38 3.44
N LYS A 175 12.82 6.97 4.60
CA LYS A 175 13.41 5.86 5.37
C LYS A 175 13.30 4.54 4.60
N MET A 176 12.18 4.30 3.94
CA MET A 176 11.98 3.08 3.16
C MET A 176 12.85 3.09 1.90
N GLU A 177 12.97 4.22 1.23
CA GLU A 177 13.81 4.41 0.04
C GLU A 177 15.29 4.12 0.35
N LYS A 178 15.83 4.67 1.45
CA LYS A 178 17.19 4.36 1.92
C LYS A 178 17.40 2.88 2.23
N LEU A 179 16.39 2.20 2.77
CA LEU A 179 16.45 0.75 3.02
C LEU A 179 16.46 -0.04 1.70
N TYR A 180 15.70 0.41 0.71
CA TYR A 180 15.67 -0.21 -0.61
C TYR A 180 16.97 0.03 -1.40
N GLU A 181 17.54 1.23 -1.36
CA GLU A 181 18.87 1.50 -1.93
C GLU A 181 19.93 0.58 -1.33
N LYS A 182 19.89 0.38 0.00
CA LYS A 182 20.80 -0.55 0.67
C LYS A 182 20.55 -1.99 0.21
N TYR A 183 19.29 -2.39 0.05
CA TYR A 183 18.92 -3.70 -0.47
C TYR A 183 19.51 -3.96 -1.86
N ILE A 184 19.33 -3.02 -2.80
CA ILE A 184 19.88 -3.11 -4.17
C ILE A 184 21.41 -3.23 -4.14
N ARG A 185 22.10 -2.40 -3.34
CA ARG A 185 23.57 -2.46 -3.22
C ARG A 185 24.06 -3.80 -2.69
N THR A 186 23.32 -4.42 -1.77
CA THR A 186 23.66 -5.74 -1.21
C THR A 186 23.26 -6.92 -2.10
N ASN A 187 22.33 -6.71 -3.04
CA ASN A 187 21.83 -7.74 -3.95
C ASN A 187 21.93 -7.23 -5.40
N PRO A 188 23.14 -6.98 -5.92
CA PRO A 188 23.28 -6.50 -7.29
C PRO A 188 22.66 -7.51 -8.26
N SER A 189 21.93 -6.99 -9.25
CA SER A 189 21.36 -7.83 -10.31
C SER A 189 22.46 -8.68 -10.94
N PRO A 190 22.25 -10.00 -11.13
CA PRO A 190 23.27 -10.91 -11.67
C PRO A 190 23.75 -10.50 -13.09
N SER A 191 22.97 -9.70 -13.82
CA SER A 191 23.35 -9.13 -15.12
C SER A 191 24.60 -8.22 -15.05
N GLY A 192 24.83 -7.54 -13.92
CA GLY A 192 26.02 -6.68 -13.76
C GLY A 192 27.32 -7.49 -13.64
N ALA A 193 27.29 -8.62 -12.95
CA ALA A 193 28.46 -9.49 -12.80
C ALA A 193 28.86 -10.17 -14.12
N LEU A 194 27.88 -10.54 -14.94
CA LEU A 194 28.14 -11.08 -16.30
C LEU A 194 28.73 -10.01 -17.23
N ALA A 195 28.29 -8.74 -17.14
CA ALA A 195 28.88 -7.66 -17.94
C ALA A 195 30.34 -7.37 -17.56
N VAL A 196 30.71 -7.50 -16.29
CA VAL A 196 32.11 -7.39 -15.84
C VAL A 196 32.95 -8.58 -16.34
N LEU A 197 32.41 -9.79 -16.31
CA LEU A 197 33.11 -10.97 -16.84
C LEU A 197 33.28 -10.92 -18.37
N LEU A 198 32.31 -10.37 -19.10
CA LEU A 198 32.37 -10.19 -20.55
C LEU A 198 33.22 -9.00 -21.01
N SER A 199 33.60 -8.08 -20.11
CA SER A 199 34.50 -6.96 -20.44
C SER A 199 35.97 -7.25 -20.11
N ILE A 200 36.24 -8.39 -19.48
CA ILE A 200 37.60 -8.89 -19.17
C ILE A 200 38.06 -9.95 -20.19
N LEU A 201 37.13 -10.51 -20.98
CA LEU A 201 37.38 -11.43 -22.10
C LEU A 201 37.47 -10.67 -23.42
#